data_AF-A0A959WB04-F1
#
_entry.id   AF-A0A959WB04-F1
#
_cell.length_a   1.000
_cell.length_b   1.000
_cell.length_c   1.000
_cell.angle_alpha   90.00
_cell.angle_beta   90.00
_cell.angle_gamma   90.00
#
_symmetry.space_group_name_H-M   'P 1'
#
loop_
_entity.id
_entity.type
_entity.pdbx_description
1 polymer ?
#
loop_
_entity_poly.entity_id
_entity_poly.type
_entity_poly.pdbx_seq_one_letter_code
_entity_poly.pdbx_strand_id
1 'polypeptide(L)'
;MDPATTAASGDPFPETGSSARPSPPTGPPTGSASSSPEETAAPPKRAKRRRRAKGRPDGRRTAWLFRFDQAFGHRFVAGADEAGRGSLAGPLVAAGVLLDYRCLTPEVRKSLAGLDDSKRQTEEDRERLYPAVLAAASRVVVTARCAGGIDSRGLHVTNLNALGDCLARVAVPGAKCLSDGFRLGSRCAVEHEAVVGGDARSAAIAAASVIAKVTRDRYMREAAEHYPDWNFAGNVGYSTPDHREAIAANGICVLHRRSFASTAYIQLELGA
;
A
#
# COMPACT_ATOMS: atom_id res chain seq x y z
N MET A 1 -35.94 -17.43 -36.13
CA MET A 1 -36.09 -17.55 -37.60
C MET A 1 -35.39 -16.36 -38.21
N ASP A 2 -34.11 -16.54 -38.53
CA ASP A 2 -33.37 -15.84 -39.59
C ASP A 2 -34.00 -16.21 -40.96
N PRO A 3 -33.80 -15.48 -42.09
CA PRO A 3 -32.45 -15.09 -42.57
C PRO A 3 -32.34 -13.83 -43.43
N ALA A 4 -31.11 -13.34 -43.64
CA ALA A 4 -30.52 -13.16 -44.98
C ALA A 4 -29.13 -12.52 -44.91
N THR A 5 -28.15 -13.29 -45.37
CA THR A 5 -26.79 -12.97 -45.76
C THR A 5 -26.75 -12.10 -47.02
N THR A 6 -25.81 -11.14 -47.11
CA THR A 6 -25.19 -10.77 -48.39
C THR A 6 -23.75 -10.33 -48.16
N ALA A 7 -22.83 -10.95 -48.89
CA ALA A 7 -21.41 -10.63 -49.00
C ALA A 7 -21.16 -9.89 -50.32
N ALA A 8 -20.13 -9.03 -50.38
CA ALA A 8 -19.24 -8.87 -51.54
C ALA A 8 -18.17 -7.78 -51.32
N SER A 9 -16.89 -8.18 -51.53
CA SER A 9 -15.81 -7.51 -52.31
C SER A 9 -15.36 -6.09 -51.92
N GLY A 10 -14.09 -5.70 -51.93
CA GLY A 10 -12.82 -6.28 -52.39
C GLY A 10 -11.76 -5.16 -52.36
N ASP A 11 -10.50 -5.57 -52.20
CA ASP A 11 -9.20 -4.85 -52.16
C ASP A 11 -8.99 -3.72 -53.21
N PRO A 12 -7.94 -2.83 -53.17
CA PRO A 12 -6.58 -3.14 -52.70
C PRO A 12 -5.70 -2.03 -52.06
N PHE A 13 -4.58 -2.52 -51.51
CA PHE A 13 -3.31 -1.85 -51.21
C PHE A 13 -2.76 -0.98 -52.35
N PRO A 14 -1.87 -0.02 -52.02
CA PRO A 14 -0.67 0.22 -52.79
C PRO A 14 0.61 0.05 -51.95
N GLU A 15 1.49 -0.84 -52.41
CA GLU A 15 2.95 -0.77 -52.16
C GLU A 15 3.55 0.37 -52.99
N THR A 16 4.59 1.05 -52.49
CA THR A 16 5.80 1.43 -53.28
C THR A 16 6.90 2.03 -52.39
N GLY A 17 8.15 1.59 -52.63
CA GLY A 17 9.38 2.40 -52.58
C GLY A 17 10.14 2.43 -51.24
N SER A 18 11.19 1.65 -50.99
CA SER A 18 12.55 1.61 -51.59
C SER A 18 13.56 2.65 -51.09
N SER A 19 14.57 2.14 -50.38
CA SER A 19 15.97 2.64 -50.23
C SER A 19 16.16 3.97 -49.48
N ALA A 20 17.24 4.27 -48.75
CA ALA A 20 18.55 3.66 -48.55
C ALA A 20 19.14 4.17 -47.22
N ARG A 21 19.98 3.36 -46.57
CA ARG A 21 20.97 3.82 -45.58
C ARG A 21 22.18 4.40 -46.32
N PRO A 22 22.92 5.31 -45.66
CA PRO A 22 24.38 5.25 -45.72
C PRO A 22 25.02 5.13 -44.32
N SER A 23 26.02 4.26 -44.25
CA SER A 23 26.95 4.05 -43.14
C SER A 23 28.17 5.01 -43.27
N PRO A 24 29.15 5.01 -42.33
CA PRO A 24 29.91 6.18 -41.89
C PRO A 24 31.22 6.40 -42.67
N PRO A 25 31.98 7.47 -42.35
CA PRO A 25 33.42 7.50 -42.61
C PRO A 25 34.27 7.20 -41.36
N THR A 26 35.18 6.26 -41.54
CA THR A 26 36.37 5.94 -40.71
C THR A 26 37.61 6.67 -41.23
N GLY A 27 38.52 7.12 -40.35
CA GLY A 27 39.93 7.33 -40.71
C GLY A 27 40.78 8.15 -39.70
N PRO A 28 42.06 7.80 -39.43
CA PRO A 28 42.85 8.20 -38.23
C PRO A 28 44.09 9.06 -38.59
N PRO A 29 45.23 9.03 -37.85
CA PRO A 29 45.54 9.63 -36.54
C PRO A 29 46.72 10.63 -36.60
N THR A 30 46.80 11.59 -35.67
CA THR A 30 48.06 12.23 -35.22
C THR A 30 47.80 12.75 -33.81
N GLY A 31 48.57 12.43 -32.78
CA GLY A 31 49.91 12.96 -32.54
C GLY A 31 49.90 13.56 -31.12
N SER A 32 50.70 12.99 -30.24
CA SER A 32 50.90 13.35 -28.84
C SER A 32 51.33 14.80 -28.61
N ALA A 33 50.80 15.46 -27.60
CA ALA A 33 51.59 16.30 -26.69
C ALA A 33 50.82 16.60 -25.39
N SER A 34 51.52 16.35 -24.31
CA SER A 34 51.26 16.70 -22.91
C SER A 34 50.84 18.16 -22.66
N SER A 35 49.84 18.34 -21.81
CA SER A 35 49.88 19.32 -20.71
C SER A 35 48.73 19.09 -19.73
N SER A 36 49.08 18.87 -18.48
CA SER A 36 48.17 18.76 -17.34
C SER A 36 47.43 20.07 -17.10
N PRO A 37 46.14 19.99 -16.72
CA PRO A 37 45.60 20.93 -15.76
C PRO A 37 45.12 20.20 -14.50
N GLU A 38 45.70 20.65 -13.41
CA GLU A 38 45.32 20.52 -12.00
C GLU A 38 43.80 20.39 -11.78
N GLU A 39 43.30 19.16 -11.67
CA GLU A 39 41.94 18.88 -11.24
C GLU A 39 41.93 18.84 -9.70
N THR A 40 41.47 19.93 -9.10
CA THR A 40 41.23 20.04 -7.67
C THR A 40 40.13 19.06 -7.26
N ALA A 41 40.53 17.92 -6.71
CA ALA A 41 39.65 16.89 -6.21
C ALA A 41 38.71 17.46 -5.13
N ALA A 42 37.43 17.57 -5.47
CA ALA A 42 36.36 17.83 -4.53
C ALA A 42 36.31 16.70 -3.47
N PRO A 43 36.15 17.00 -2.18
CA PRO A 43 36.18 15.99 -1.13
C PRO A 43 34.99 15.03 -1.27
N PRO A 44 35.15 13.73 -0.96
CA PRO A 44 34.06 12.78 -1.07
C PRO A 44 32.94 13.17 -0.10
N LYS A 45 31.77 13.50 -0.65
CA LYS A 45 30.53 13.70 0.10
C LYS A 45 30.22 12.41 0.85
N ARG A 46 30.58 12.37 2.14
CA ARG A 46 30.17 11.32 3.08
C ARG A 46 28.65 11.19 3.06
N ALA A 47 28.14 10.23 2.30
CA ALA A 47 26.77 9.77 2.40
C ALA A 47 26.59 9.16 3.81
N LYS A 48 26.12 9.98 4.76
CA LYS A 48 25.64 9.49 6.06
C LYS A 48 24.36 8.68 5.81
N ARG A 49 24.51 7.42 5.38
CA ARG A 49 23.49 6.38 5.58
C ARG A 49 23.34 6.21 7.09
N ARG A 50 22.43 6.99 7.68
CA ARG A 50 21.92 6.70 9.02
C ARG A 50 21.15 5.37 8.91
N ARG A 51 21.84 4.25 9.14
CA ARG A 51 21.17 3.01 9.54
C ARG A 51 20.38 3.36 10.79
N ARG A 52 19.05 3.50 10.67
CA ARG A 52 18.18 3.67 11.84
C ARG A 52 18.39 2.44 12.71
N ALA A 53 18.96 2.64 13.90
CA ALA A 53 19.12 1.59 14.88
C ALA A 53 17.75 0.98 15.20
N LYS A 54 17.69 -0.36 15.29
CA LYS A 54 16.54 -1.15 15.73
C LYS A 54 16.26 -0.75 17.19
N GLY A 55 15.48 0.31 17.38
CA GLY A 55 15.17 0.86 18.70
C GLY A 55 14.18 -0.05 19.40
N ARG A 56 14.43 -0.33 20.69
CA ARG A 56 13.45 -0.97 21.58
C ARG A 56 12.09 -0.26 21.46
N PRO A 57 10.96 -0.97 21.62
CA PRO A 57 9.64 -0.34 21.70
C PRO A 57 9.68 0.81 22.72
N ASP A 58 9.45 2.03 22.27
CA ASP A 58 9.45 3.20 23.15
C ASP A 58 8.11 3.22 23.90
N GLY A 59 8.07 2.57 25.07
CA GLY A 59 6.85 2.48 25.89
C GLY A 59 6.23 3.84 26.23
N ARG A 60 7.00 4.94 26.18
CA ARG A 60 6.48 6.30 26.35
C ARG A 60 5.56 6.73 25.21
N ARG A 61 5.80 6.26 23.98
CA ARG A 61 4.95 6.53 22.81
C ARG A 61 3.67 5.74 22.84
N THR A 62 3.73 4.43 23.11
CA THR A 62 2.52 3.61 23.20
C THR A 62 1.57 4.16 24.28
N ALA A 63 2.10 4.60 25.42
CA ALA A 63 1.31 5.31 26.43
C ALA A 63 0.67 6.60 25.90
N TRP A 64 1.35 7.34 25.02
CA TRP A 64 0.81 8.55 24.41
C TRP A 64 -0.39 8.24 23.48
N LEU A 65 -0.34 7.15 22.70
CA LEU A 65 -1.45 6.72 21.85
C LEU A 65 -2.74 6.49 22.66
N PHE A 66 -2.62 5.77 23.78
CA PHE A 66 -3.77 5.55 24.66
C PHE A 66 -4.25 6.84 25.32
N ARG A 67 -3.34 7.75 25.70
CA ARG A 67 -3.70 9.04 26.30
C ARG A 67 -4.45 9.94 25.32
N PHE A 68 -4.08 9.93 24.04
CA PHE A 68 -4.80 10.64 22.99
C PHE A 68 -6.26 10.17 22.91
N ASP A 69 -6.47 8.85 22.85
CA ASP A 69 -7.82 8.28 22.80
C ASP A 69 -8.62 8.55 24.08
N GLN A 70 -7.99 8.45 25.25
CA GLN A 70 -8.64 8.73 26.54
C GLN A 70 -9.03 10.22 26.70
N ALA A 71 -8.33 11.15 26.04
CA ALA A 71 -8.60 12.58 26.15
C ALA A 71 -9.98 12.97 25.61
N PHE A 72 -10.58 12.14 24.74
CA PHE A 72 -11.95 12.35 24.29
C PHE A 72 -13.00 12.05 25.38
N GLY A 73 -12.64 11.36 26.47
CA GLY A 73 -13.55 11.07 27.58
C GLY A 73 -14.59 9.96 27.29
N HIS A 74 -14.45 9.22 26.19
CA HIS A 74 -15.34 8.11 25.84
C HIS A 74 -14.84 6.78 26.42
N ARG A 75 -15.77 5.91 26.83
CA ARG A 75 -15.45 4.52 27.21
C ARG A 75 -14.92 3.73 26.02
N PHE A 76 -15.61 3.85 24.89
CA PHE A 76 -15.30 3.10 23.68
C PHE A 76 -14.67 4.03 22.66
N VAL A 77 -13.55 3.61 22.07
CA VAL A 77 -12.93 4.30 20.94
C VAL A 77 -12.77 3.31 19.80
N ALA A 78 -13.32 3.64 18.64
CA ALA A 78 -13.21 2.89 17.41
C ALA A 78 -12.23 3.58 16.47
N GLY A 79 -11.21 2.87 16.01
CA GLY A 79 -10.26 3.36 15.01
C GLY A 79 -10.37 2.57 13.72
N ALA A 80 -10.14 3.23 12.58
CA ALA A 80 -10.05 2.56 11.28
C ALA A 80 -8.84 3.04 10.49
N ASP A 81 -8.19 2.10 9.79
CA ASP A 81 -7.04 2.32 8.91
C ASP A 81 -7.05 1.30 7.75
N GLU A 82 -6.25 1.55 6.72
CA GLU A 82 -6.10 0.70 5.55
C GLU A 82 -4.67 0.21 5.30
N ALA A 83 -4.56 -0.90 4.57
CA ALA A 83 -3.33 -1.41 4.00
C ALA A 83 -3.49 -1.68 2.50
N GLY A 84 -2.40 -1.47 1.77
CA GLY A 84 -2.34 -1.79 0.34
C GLY A 84 -2.78 -0.69 -0.61
N ARG A 85 -2.99 0.54 -0.13
CA ARG A 85 -3.42 1.66 -1.00
C ARG A 85 -2.44 1.91 -2.16
N GLY A 86 -1.13 1.83 -1.91
CA GLY A 86 -0.08 2.05 -2.92
C GLY A 86 0.41 0.81 -3.66
N SER A 87 -0.24 -0.35 -3.49
CA SER A 87 0.18 -1.60 -4.13
C SER A 87 -0.35 -1.71 -5.57
N LEU A 88 0.47 -2.25 -6.46
CA LEU A 88 0.10 -2.57 -7.85
C LEU A 88 -0.79 -3.80 -7.94
N ALA A 89 -0.65 -4.74 -7.00
CA ALA A 89 -1.42 -5.98 -6.97
C ALA A 89 -2.09 -6.23 -5.61
N GLY A 90 -3.16 -7.00 -5.67
CA GLY A 90 -3.93 -7.47 -4.52
C GLY A 90 -4.96 -6.46 -4.00
N PRO A 91 -5.71 -6.86 -2.97
CA PRO A 91 -6.79 -6.06 -2.43
C PRO A 91 -6.28 -4.84 -1.67
N LEU A 92 -7.18 -3.86 -1.55
CA LEU A 92 -7.15 -2.88 -0.47
C LEU A 92 -7.86 -3.52 0.73
N VAL A 93 -7.22 -3.52 1.89
CA VAL A 93 -7.80 -4.07 3.12
C VAL A 93 -7.92 -2.94 4.13
N ALA A 94 -9.12 -2.67 4.60
CA ALA A 94 -9.37 -1.79 5.73
C ALA A 94 -9.72 -2.63 6.96
N ALA A 95 -9.38 -2.13 8.15
CA ALA A 95 -9.82 -2.71 9.40
C ALA A 95 -10.40 -1.63 10.31
N GLY A 96 -11.33 -2.05 11.17
CA GLY A 96 -11.85 -1.26 12.28
C GLY A 96 -11.61 -2.01 13.59
N VAL A 97 -11.17 -1.31 14.62
CA VAL A 97 -10.93 -1.89 15.95
C VAL A 97 -11.63 -1.05 17.01
N LEU A 98 -12.42 -1.68 17.88
CA LEU A 98 -13.05 -1.09 19.05
C LEU A 98 -12.26 -1.44 20.31
N LEU A 99 -11.84 -0.43 21.05
CA LEU A 99 -11.20 -0.58 22.36
C LEU A 99 -12.16 -0.12 23.47
N ASP A 100 -12.33 -0.95 24.50
CA ASP A 100 -13.03 -0.58 25.74
C ASP A 100 -12.03 -0.15 26.82
N TYR A 101 -11.93 1.15 27.07
CA TYR A 101 -10.98 1.71 28.03
C TYR A 101 -11.26 1.36 29.48
N ARG A 102 -12.45 0.81 29.80
CA ARG A 102 -12.72 0.24 31.13
C ARG A 102 -12.13 -1.16 31.30
N CYS A 103 -11.96 -1.91 30.21
CA CYS A 103 -11.41 -3.27 30.22
C CYS A 103 -9.91 -3.32 29.87
N LEU A 104 -9.35 -2.22 29.34
CA LEU A 104 -7.91 -2.11 29.07
C LEU A 104 -7.09 -1.92 30.36
N THR A 105 -6.80 -3.02 31.04
CA THR A 105 -5.91 -3.06 32.22
C THR A 105 -4.46 -2.69 31.85
N PRO A 106 -3.61 -2.32 32.83
CA PRO A 106 -2.18 -2.08 32.57
C PRO A 106 -1.47 -3.24 31.87
N GLU A 107 -1.83 -4.49 32.19
CA GLU A 107 -1.27 -5.70 31.60
C GLU A 107 -1.66 -5.83 30.11
N VAL A 108 -2.92 -5.55 29.78
CA VAL A 108 -3.39 -5.53 28.38
C VAL A 108 -2.71 -4.40 27.61
N ARG A 109 -2.59 -3.20 28.19
CA ARG A 109 -1.85 -2.10 27.54
C ARG A 109 -0.38 -2.44 27.33
N LYS A 110 0.22 -3.21 28.26
CA LYS A 110 1.60 -3.69 28.14
C LYS A 110 1.76 -4.77 27.08
N SER A 111 0.77 -5.64 26.84
CA SER A 111 0.82 -6.60 25.74
C SER A 111 0.76 -5.91 24.37
N LEU A 112 0.14 -4.73 24.32
CA LEU A 112 0.12 -3.83 23.17
C LEU A 112 1.36 -2.90 23.10
N ALA A 113 2.36 -3.11 23.95
CA ALA A 113 3.60 -2.35 23.89
C ALA A 113 4.28 -2.57 22.52
N GLY A 114 4.48 -1.47 21.79
CA GLY A 114 4.98 -1.51 20.43
C GLY A 114 3.95 -1.14 19.36
N LEU A 115 2.66 -0.94 19.71
CA LEU A 115 1.79 -0.10 18.88
C LEU A 115 2.51 1.25 18.67
N ASP A 116 2.80 1.54 17.40
CA ASP A 116 3.51 2.72 16.87
C ASP A 116 3.09 2.85 15.39
N ASP A 117 3.58 3.88 14.71
CA ASP A 117 3.47 4.04 13.26
C ASP A 117 3.83 2.72 12.55
N SER A 118 2.89 2.23 11.74
CA SER A 118 3.00 0.95 11.03
C SER A 118 4.27 0.84 10.18
N LYS A 119 4.84 1.97 9.75
CA LYS A 119 6.08 2.05 8.94
C LYS A 119 7.35 1.89 9.77
N ARG A 120 7.26 1.96 11.10
CA ARG A 120 8.39 1.76 12.03
C ARG A 120 8.43 0.35 12.60
N GLN A 121 7.32 -0.38 12.54
CA GLN A 121 7.23 -1.76 12.99
C GLN A 121 7.83 -2.71 11.96
N THR A 122 8.62 -3.68 12.43
CA THR A 122 9.05 -4.79 11.59
C THR A 122 7.86 -5.73 11.32
N GLU A 123 8.01 -6.61 10.33
CA GLU A 123 7.03 -7.67 10.09
C GLU A 123 6.85 -8.57 11.33
N GLU A 124 7.96 -8.97 11.95
CA GLU A 124 7.99 -9.76 13.19
C GLU A 124 7.20 -9.07 14.33
N ASP A 125 7.35 -7.75 14.46
CA ASP A 125 6.62 -6.97 15.46
C ASP A 125 5.12 -6.94 15.20
N ARG A 126 4.71 -6.77 13.93
CA ARG A 126 3.30 -6.77 13.54
C ARG A 126 2.66 -8.14 13.75
N GLU A 127 3.33 -9.21 13.36
CA GLU A 127 2.86 -10.59 13.55
C GLU A 127 2.70 -10.92 15.04
N ARG A 128 3.58 -10.40 15.91
CA ARG A 128 3.42 -10.51 17.38
C ARG A 128 2.27 -9.66 17.92
N LEU A 129 2.08 -8.45 17.39
CA LEU A 129 1.03 -7.52 17.85
C LEU A 129 -0.37 -7.95 17.40
N TYR A 130 -0.50 -8.59 16.24
CA TYR A 130 -1.79 -9.01 15.69
C TYR A 130 -2.66 -9.81 16.69
N PRO A 131 -2.18 -10.93 17.29
CA PRO A 131 -2.97 -11.65 18.29
C PRO A 131 -3.20 -10.84 19.58
N ALA A 132 -2.27 -9.98 19.98
CA ALA A 132 -2.44 -9.11 21.14
C ALA A 132 -3.55 -8.07 20.93
N VAL A 133 -3.64 -7.49 19.73
CA VAL A 133 -4.72 -6.58 19.33
C VAL A 133 -6.06 -7.31 19.34
N LEU A 134 -6.13 -8.51 18.75
CA LEU A 134 -7.36 -9.30 18.75
C LEU A 134 -7.85 -9.63 20.18
N ALA A 135 -6.92 -9.95 21.09
CA ALA A 135 -7.26 -10.24 22.49
C ALA A 135 -7.69 -8.99 23.28
N ALA A 136 -7.15 -7.81 22.95
CA ALA A 136 -7.45 -6.56 23.64
C ALA A 136 -8.72 -5.87 23.10
N ALA A 137 -9.06 -6.08 21.84
CA ALA A 137 -10.17 -5.43 21.18
C ALA A 137 -11.51 -6.03 21.60
N SER A 138 -12.50 -5.18 21.87
CA SER A 138 -13.88 -5.61 22.11
C SER A 138 -14.58 -6.03 20.82
N ARG A 139 -14.14 -5.48 19.68
CA ARG A 139 -14.63 -5.83 18.34
C ARG A 139 -13.57 -5.51 17.29
N VAL A 140 -13.45 -6.37 16.29
CA VAL A 140 -12.62 -6.13 15.10
C VAL A 140 -13.45 -6.42 13.86
N VAL A 141 -13.33 -5.56 12.86
CA VAL A 141 -13.95 -5.71 11.55
C VAL A 141 -12.87 -5.58 10.50
N VAL A 142 -12.90 -6.44 9.48
CA VAL A 142 -12.00 -6.35 8.32
C VAL A 142 -12.84 -6.31 7.05
N THR A 143 -12.49 -5.40 6.16
CA THR A 143 -13.12 -5.24 4.84
C THR A 143 -12.05 -5.29 3.76
N ALA A 144 -12.17 -6.22 2.83
CA ALA A 144 -11.31 -6.30 1.65
C ALA A 144 -12.05 -5.81 0.39
N ARG A 145 -11.31 -5.16 -0.52
CA ARG A 145 -11.78 -4.69 -1.82
C ARG A 145 -10.80 -5.17 -2.89
N CYS A 146 -11.28 -6.01 -3.80
CA CYS A 146 -10.46 -6.63 -4.85
C CYS A 146 -10.01 -5.62 -5.92
N ALA A 147 -9.00 -6.00 -6.72
CA ALA A 147 -8.45 -5.17 -7.79
C ALA A 147 -9.51 -4.70 -8.80
N GLY A 148 -10.35 -5.60 -9.34
CA GLY A 148 -11.41 -5.20 -10.28
C GLY A 148 -12.45 -4.25 -9.67
N GLY A 149 -12.72 -4.36 -8.37
CA GLY A 149 -13.56 -3.42 -7.64
C GLY A 149 -12.91 -2.05 -7.45
N ILE A 150 -11.58 -2.00 -7.30
CA ILE A 150 -10.81 -0.75 -7.24
C ILE A 150 -10.78 -0.11 -8.62
N ASP A 151 -10.51 -0.90 -9.66
CA ASP A 151 -10.40 -0.43 -11.05
C ASP A 151 -11.71 0.19 -11.55
N SER A 152 -12.86 -0.41 -11.19
CA SER A 152 -14.19 0.09 -11.62
C SER A 152 -14.66 1.35 -10.89
N ARG A 153 -14.23 1.60 -9.66
CA ARG A 153 -14.75 2.71 -8.81
C ARG A 153 -13.73 3.80 -8.52
N GLY A 154 -12.45 3.53 -8.77
CA GLY A 154 -11.34 4.33 -8.31
C GLY A 154 -10.89 4.01 -6.89
N LEU A 155 -9.58 4.10 -6.68
CA LEU A 155 -8.92 3.81 -5.41
C LEU A 155 -9.42 4.67 -4.25
N HIS A 156 -9.54 5.97 -4.46
CA HIS A 156 -9.91 6.89 -3.39
C HIS A 156 -11.32 6.61 -2.87
N VAL A 157 -12.31 6.48 -3.77
CA VAL A 157 -13.69 6.14 -3.42
C VAL A 157 -13.76 4.78 -2.71
N THR A 158 -13.04 3.79 -3.25
CA THR A 158 -12.98 2.45 -2.65
C THR A 158 -12.39 2.48 -1.24
N ASN A 159 -11.38 3.31 -0.99
CA ASN A 159 -10.78 3.48 0.35
C ASN A 159 -11.76 4.10 1.35
N LEU A 160 -12.37 5.22 0.99
CA LEU A 160 -13.31 5.90 1.88
C LEU A 160 -14.50 5.01 2.25
N ASN A 161 -15.02 4.25 1.29
CA ASN A 161 -16.10 3.29 1.54
C ASN A 161 -15.63 2.15 2.47
N ALA A 162 -14.44 1.59 2.25
CA ALA A 162 -13.92 0.51 3.09
C ALA A 162 -13.70 0.95 4.55
N LEU A 163 -13.16 2.16 4.78
CA LEU A 163 -13.02 2.74 6.12
C LEU A 163 -14.39 3.01 6.76
N GLY A 164 -15.33 3.57 5.99
CA GLY A 164 -16.69 3.85 6.45
C GLY A 164 -17.45 2.58 6.85
N ASP A 165 -17.36 1.53 6.04
CA ASP A 165 -17.94 0.21 6.32
C ASP A 165 -17.35 -0.40 7.59
N CYS A 166 -16.03 -0.31 7.78
CA CYS A 166 -15.38 -0.77 9.00
C CYS A 166 -15.89 -0.02 10.23
N LEU A 167 -15.87 1.31 10.22
CA LEU A 167 -16.36 2.12 11.35
C LEU A 167 -17.84 1.86 11.67
N ALA A 168 -18.70 1.83 10.66
CA ALA A 168 -20.13 1.58 10.85
C ALA A 168 -20.42 0.23 11.51
N ARG A 169 -19.61 -0.80 11.22
CA ARG A 169 -19.78 -2.15 11.79
C ARG A 169 -19.07 -2.32 13.14
N VAL A 170 -17.96 -1.62 13.36
CA VAL A 170 -17.16 -1.76 14.58
C VAL A 170 -17.69 -0.90 15.72
N ALA A 171 -18.32 0.23 15.40
CA ALA A 171 -18.84 1.17 16.38
C ALA A 171 -20.00 0.60 17.22
N VAL A 172 -20.16 1.16 18.42
CA VAL A 172 -21.26 0.92 19.34
C VAL A 172 -21.81 2.27 19.83
N PRO A 173 -23.04 2.34 20.37
CA PRO A 173 -23.58 3.60 20.90
C PRO A 173 -22.63 4.28 21.90
N GLY A 174 -22.37 5.57 21.69
CA GLY A 174 -21.49 6.37 22.53
C GLY A 174 -19.99 6.19 22.29
N ALA A 175 -19.58 5.42 21.27
CA ALA A 175 -18.18 5.29 20.90
C ALA A 175 -17.65 6.54 20.17
N LYS A 176 -16.40 6.92 20.47
CA LYS A 176 -15.65 7.88 19.66
C LYS A 176 -15.10 7.16 18.43
N CYS A 177 -15.48 7.56 17.22
CA CYS A 177 -14.97 6.95 15.99
C CYS A 177 -13.91 7.82 15.34
N LEU A 178 -12.80 7.21 14.92
CA LEU A 178 -11.63 7.88 14.34
C LEU A 178 -11.20 7.16 13.06
N SER A 179 -10.94 7.90 11.99
CA SER A 179 -10.36 7.37 10.74
C SER A 179 -8.95 7.93 10.52
N ASP A 180 -8.03 7.11 10.00
CA ASP A 180 -6.71 7.60 9.62
C ASP A 180 -6.79 8.49 8.37
N GLY A 181 -6.35 9.74 8.50
CA GLY A 181 -6.07 10.67 7.41
C GLY A 181 -7.26 11.18 6.58
N PHE A 182 -8.38 10.47 6.55
CA PHE A 182 -9.47 10.71 5.60
C PHE A 182 -10.78 11.09 6.26
N ARG A 183 -11.39 12.19 5.78
CA ARG A 183 -12.79 12.52 6.07
C ARG A 183 -13.67 11.63 5.19
N LEU A 184 -14.58 10.87 5.79
CA LEU A 184 -15.40 9.91 5.03
C LEU A 184 -16.71 10.55 4.54
N GLY A 185 -17.17 11.61 5.21
CA GLY A 185 -18.42 12.30 4.88
C GLY A 185 -19.62 11.34 4.96
N SER A 186 -20.53 11.42 3.99
CA SER A 186 -21.73 10.56 3.91
C SER A 186 -21.45 9.08 3.68
N ARG A 187 -20.20 8.67 3.45
CA ARG A 187 -19.80 7.26 3.27
C ARG A 187 -19.71 6.50 4.59
N CYS A 188 -19.75 7.19 5.72
CA CYS A 188 -19.75 6.58 7.04
C CYS A 188 -21.06 6.94 7.73
N ALA A 189 -21.82 5.92 8.15
CA ALA A 189 -23.10 6.10 8.82
C ALA A 189 -22.95 6.60 10.28
N VAL A 190 -21.74 6.55 10.84
CA VAL A 190 -21.44 6.98 12.21
C VAL A 190 -20.66 8.29 12.22
N GLU A 191 -20.91 9.11 13.23
CA GLU A 191 -20.12 10.31 13.50
C GLU A 191 -18.66 9.91 13.75
N HIS A 192 -17.73 10.57 13.07
CA HIS A 192 -16.32 10.23 13.09
C HIS A 192 -15.44 11.47 12.89
N GLU A 193 -14.20 11.38 13.36
CA GLU A 193 -13.16 12.38 13.10
C GLU A 193 -11.99 11.80 12.31
N ALA A 194 -11.51 12.55 11.33
CA ALA A 194 -10.30 12.21 10.60
C ALA A 194 -9.08 12.68 11.39
N VAL A 195 -8.15 11.76 11.67
CA VAL A 195 -6.91 12.05 12.38
C VAL A 195 -5.73 11.91 11.42
N VAL A 196 -5.06 13.01 11.10
CA VAL A 196 -3.89 12.99 10.20
C VAL A 196 -2.72 12.25 10.86
N GLY A 197 -2.27 11.15 10.23
CA GLY A 197 -1.24 10.27 10.81
C GLY A 197 -1.77 9.60 12.07
N GLY A 198 -2.99 9.08 11.98
CA GLY A 198 -3.75 8.51 13.09
C GLY A 198 -3.08 7.28 13.67
N ASP A 199 -2.41 6.47 12.87
CA ASP A 199 -1.63 5.30 13.33
C ASP A 199 -0.50 5.68 14.31
N ALA A 200 0.02 6.89 14.20
CA ALA A 200 1.02 7.45 15.12
C ALA A 200 0.41 8.24 16.28
N ARG A 201 -0.92 8.36 16.38
CA ARG A 201 -1.61 9.22 17.36
C ARG A 201 -2.66 8.51 18.21
N SER A 202 -3.43 7.61 17.63
CA SER A 202 -4.52 6.89 18.28
C SER A 202 -4.16 5.42 18.44
N ALA A 203 -4.38 4.86 19.62
CA ALA A 203 -4.15 3.44 19.85
C ALA A 203 -5.17 2.59 19.07
N ALA A 204 -6.42 3.06 18.97
CA ALA A 204 -7.44 2.38 18.18
C ALA A 204 -7.09 2.35 16.68
N ILE A 205 -6.59 3.46 16.11
CA ILE A 205 -6.15 3.50 14.70
C ILE A 205 -4.89 2.65 14.52
N ALA A 206 -3.90 2.76 15.40
CA ALA A 206 -2.68 1.94 15.33
C ALA A 206 -3.00 0.44 15.37
N ALA A 207 -3.95 0.03 16.21
CA ALA A 207 -4.44 -1.34 16.28
C ALA A 207 -5.11 -1.77 14.97
N ALA A 208 -5.97 -0.92 14.39
CA ALA A 208 -6.57 -1.17 13.08
C ALA A 208 -5.51 -1.31 11.97
N SER A 209 -4.47 -0.48 12.00
CA SER A 209 -3.34 -0.55 11.06
C SER A 209 -2.64 -1.91 11.09
N VAL A 210 -2.35 -2.42 12.29
CA VAL A 210 -1.75 -3.75 12.48
C VAL A 210 -2.65 -4.83 11.88
N ILE A 211 -3.95 -4.82 12.19
CA ILE A 211 -4.90 -5.79 11.65
C ILE A 211 -4.93 -5.73 10.12
N ALA A 212 -5.15 -4.54 9.54
CA ALA A 212 -5.23 -4.36 8.10
C ALA A 212 -3.94 -4.83 7.39
N LYS A 213 -2.78 -4.45 7.91
CA LYS A 213 -1.47 -4.76 7.32
C LYS A 213 -1.17 -6.25 7.35
N VAL A 214 -1.31 -6.89 8.51
CA VAL A 214 -1.01 -8.33 8.66
C VAL A 214 -2.01 -9.17 7.86
N THR A 215 -3.31 -8.86 7.91
CA THR A 215 -4.31 -9.58 7.12
C THR A 215 -4.02 -9.47 5.62
N ARG A 216 -3.68 -8.27 5.13
CA ARG A 216 -3.33 -8.09 3.71
C ARG A 216 -2.07 -8.83 3.32
N ASP A 217 -1.00 -8.71 4.11
CA ASP A 217 0.28 -9.30 3.76
C ASP A 217 0.18 -10.84 3.76
N ARG A 218 -0.55 -11.44 4.71
CA ARG A 218 -0.87 -12.88 4.71
C ARG A 218 -1.62 -13.30 3.44
N TYR A 219 -2.64 -12.54 3.04
CA TYR A 219 -3.36 -12.80 1.77
C TYR A 219 -2.41 -12.79 0.56
N MET A 220 -1.49 -11.82 0.49
CA MET A 220 -0.55 -11.76 -0.63
C MET A 220 0.46 -12.91 -0.65
N ARG A 221 0.89 -13.39 0.53
CA ARG A 221 1.78 -14.56 0.64
C ARG A 221 1.07 -15.85 0.22
N GLU A 222 -0.18 -16.04 0.62
CA GLU A 222 -1.02 -17.15 0.17
C GLU A 222 -1.28 -17.09 -1.33
N ALA A 223 -1.54 -15.89 -1.86
CA ALA A 223 -1.69 -15.69 -3.31
C ALA A 223 -0.41 -16.04 -4.09
N ALA A 224 0.78 -15.92 -3.48
CA ALA A 224 2.04 -16.25 -4.14
C ALA A 224 2.13 -17.73 -4.54
N GLU A 225 1.43 -18.62 -3.83
CA GLU A 225 1.36 -20.06 -4.17
C GLU A 225 0.62 -20.30 -5.49
N HIS A 226 -0.33 -19.42 -5.83
CA HIS A 226 -1.13 -19.50 -7.04
C HIS A 226 -0.58 -18.64 -8.19
N TYR A 227 0.30 -17.68 -7.87
CA TYR A 227 0.92 -16.74 -8.80
C TYR A 227 2.44 -16.66 -8.56
N PRO A 228 3.19 -17.76 -8.82
CA PRO A 228 4.60 -17.86 -8.44
C PRO A 228 5.51 -16.86 -9.16
N ASP A 229 5.12 -16.43 -10.36
CA ASP A 229 5.99 -15.66 -11.26
C ASP A 229 6.15 -14.17 -10.86
N TRP A 230 5.40 -13.68 -9.87
CA TRP A 230 5.42 -12.27 -9.43
C TRP A 230 6.05 -12.02 -8.07
N ASN A 231 6.58 -13.05 -7.40
CA ASN A 231 7.23 -12.94 -6.08
C ASN A 231 6.35 -12.24 -5.01
N PHE A 232 5.03 -12.46 -5.03
CA PHE A 232 4.13 -11.82 -4.07
C PHE A 232 4.45 -12.15 -2.61
N ALA A 233 5.15 -13.26 -2.34
CA ALA A 233 5.61 -13.61 -1.01
C ALA A 233 6.59 -12.56 -0.42
N GLY A 234 7.44 -11.96 -1.28
CA GLY A 234 8.42 -10.97 -0.88
C GLY A 234 7.92 -9.52 -1.01
N ASN A 235 7.39 -9.15 -2.17
CA ASN A 235 7.01 -7.76 -2.45
C ASN A 235 5.59 -7.40 -1.99
N VAL A 236 4.76 -8.40 -1.66
CA VAL A 236 3.34 -8.28 -1.27
C VAL A 236 2.56 -7.31 -2.17
N GLY A 237 2.87 -7.29 -3.46
CA GLY A 237 2.20 -6.51 -4.49
C GLY A 237 2.58 -5.02 -4.57
N TYR A 238 3.57 -4.52 -3.81
CA TYR A 238 4.07 -3.14 -3.99
C TYR A 238 4.96 -3.02 -5.22
N SER A 239 5.15 -1.79 -5.75
CA SER A 239 6.06 -1.55 -6.88
C SER A 239 7.53 -1.57 -6.44
N THR A 240 8.02 -2.74 -6.03
CA THR A 240 9.44 -2.99 -5.80
C THR A 240 10.15 -3.25 -7.13
N PRO A 241 11.50 -3.13 -7.21
CA PRO A 241 12.24 -3.48 -8.42
C PRO A 241 11.92 -4.89 -8.93
N ASP A 242 11.94 -5.90 -8.06
CA ASP A 242 11.65 -7.30 -8.41
C ASP A 242 10.24 -7.48 -8.96
N HIS A 243 9.24 -6.79 -8.40
CA HIS A 243 7.87 -6.89 -8.89
C HIS A 243 7.71 -6.26 -10.27
N ARG A 244 8.41 -5.13 -10.53
CA ARG A 244 8.38 -4.51 -11.86
C ARG A 244 9.06 -5.39 -12.92
N GLU A 245 10.18 -6.01 -12.57
CA GLU A 245 10.87 -6.96 -13.44
C GLU A 245 9.97 -8.17 -13.75
N ALA A 246 9.28 -8.72 -12.75
CA ALA A 246 8.32 -9.80 -12.94
C ALA A 246 7.14 -9.40 -13.83
N ILE A 247 6.60 -8.19 -13.68
CA ILE A 247 5.55 -7.66 -14.55
C ILE A 247 6.06 -7.53 -16.00
N ALA A 248 7.29 -7.04 -16.19
CA ALA A 248 7.88 -6.90 -17.52
C ALA A 248 8.12 -8.28 -18.19
N ALA A 249 8.51 -9.29 -17.42
CA ALA A 249 8.78 -10.63 -17.92
C ALA A 249 7.50 -11.45 -18.21
N ASN A 250 6.52 -11.37 -17.31
CA ASN A 250 5.36 -12.29 -17.28
C ASN A 250 4.03 -11.61 -17.60
N GLY A 251 4.02 -10.30 -17.82
CA GLY A 251 2.81 -9.50 -17.94
C GLY A 251 2.08 -9.35 -16.59
N ILE A 252 0.80 -8.97 -16.65
CA ILE A 252 -0.06 -8.81 -15.47
C ILE A 252 -0.93 -10.06 -15.23
N CYS A 253 -1.08 -10.45 -13.97
CA CYS A 253 -2.11 -11.39 -13.53
C CYS A 253 -3.41 -10.69 -13.05
N VAL A 254 -4.44 -11.47 -12.73
CA VAL A 254 -5.76 -10.98 -12.28
C VAL A 254 -5.74 -10.16 -10.98
N LEU A 255 -4.66 -10.24 -10.19
CA LEU A 255 -4.52 -9.46 -8.96
C LEU A 255 -4.03 -8.03 -9.22
N HIS A 256 -3.51 -7.71 -10.40
CA HIS A 256 -3.02 -6.38 -10.73
C HIS A 256 -4.16 -5.38 -10.93
N ARG A 257 -3.93 -4.15 -10.46
CA ARG A 257 -4.86 -3.03 -10.56
C ARG A 257 -4.56 -2.25 -11.83
N ARG A 258 -5.36 -2.51 -12.87
CA ARG A 258 -5.11 -1.99 -14.22
C ARG A 258 -5.32 -0.47 -14.30
N SER A 259 -6.13 0.09 -13.41
CA SER A 259 -6.40 1.53 -13.35
C SER A 259 -5.23 2.37 -12.82
N PHE A 260 -4.18 1.75 -12.29
CA PHE A 260 -3.04 2.48 -11.73
C PHE A 260 -2.11 2.95 -12.85
N ALA A 261 -1.82 4.25 -12.90
CA ALA A 261 -0.79 4.81 -13.78
C ALA A 261 0.61 4.44 -13.27
N SER A 262 1.07 3.21 -13.55
CA SER A 262 2.39 2.71 -13.17
C SER A 262 3.31 2.58 -14.38
N THR A 263 4.56 3.00 -14.24
CA THR A 263 5.61 2.76 -15.24
C THR A 263 5.84 1.28 -15.52
N ALA A 264 5.49 0.41 -14.58
CA ALA A 264 5.51 -1.04 -14.76
C ALA A 264 4.54 -1.51 -15.87
N TYR A 265 3.44 -0.80 -16.09
CA TYR A 265 2.45 -1.12 -17.13
C TYR A 265 2.72 -0.41 -18.45
N ILE A 266 3.40 0.75 -18.41
CA ILE A 266 3.78 1.50 -19.61
C ILE A 266 4.71 0.66 -20.51
N GLN A 267 5.57 -0.17 -19.91
CA GLN A 267 6.45 -1.09 -20.65
C GLN A 267 5.72 -2.24 -21.33
N LEU A 268 4.45 -2.49 -20.98
CA LEU A 268 3.63 -3.56 -21.54
C LEU A 268 2.70 -3.09 -22.67
N GLU A 269 2.83 -1.83 -23.14
CA GLU A 269 1.91 -1.22 -24.11
C GLU A 269 0.42 -1.35 -23.72
N LEU A 270 0.12 -1.29 -22.41
CA LEU A 270 -1.24 -0.97 -21.95
C LEU A 270 -1.44 0.54 -22.09
N GLY A 271 -1.46 1.00 -23.34
CA GLY A 271 -1.76 2.36 -23.73
C GLY A 271 -3.24 2.66 -23.56
N ALA A 272 -3.51 3.88 -23.06
CA ALA A 272 -4.69 4.72 -23.23
C ALA A 272 -6.06 4.04 -23.42
#